data_AF-A0A965U236-F1
#
_entry.id   AF-A0A965U236-F1
#
_cell.length_a   1.000
_cell.length_b   1.000
_cell.length_c   1.000
_cell.angle_alpha   90.00
_cell.angle_beta   90.00
_cell.angle_gamma   90.00
#
_symmetry.space_group_name_H-M   'P 1'
#
loop_
_entity.id
_entity.type
_entity.pdbx_description
1 polymer ?
#
loop_
_entity_poly.entity_id
_entity_poly.type
_entity_poly.pdbx_seq_one_letter_code
_entity_poly.pdbx_strand_id
1 'polypeptide(L)'
;MERFEAEGYTESMLNLIKRPDIKAIENKLFEAKLELDRLTNGSEDRYKLEEEKLNSERTAALQKIKDEGIDLREKIRVDNEAKQKEYDAKKANYDSLLKQYESDMQTLNDILSLASCLSPERLEKLTLVVKEEIAEREKTKPIAPVLEAADGSLNERLVNKLSEYKKLEETPLPTITKDTVDTSEVEAKIKVIETEKEGAEATANLYDRYQLWLKWIEAKGLYEKEVDTLRKMYASIDTGVKGMHIVPVETESDRVEVWVQYDGSYDKEFFHNDNAELRFMFQYSSFQR
;
A
#
# COMPACT_ATOMS: atom_id res chain seq x y z
N MET A 1 -6.27 -51.88 15.62
CA MET A 1 -4.81 -52.07 15.61
C MET A 1 -4.28 -52.47 14.25
N GLU A 2 -4.81 -53.49 13.57
CA GLU A 2 -4.29 -54.01 12.29
C GLU A 2 -3.93 -52.95 11.23
N ARG A 3 -4.77 -51.91 11.05
CA ARG A 3 -4.46 -50.82 10.11
C ARG A 3 -3.26 -49.96 10.53
N PHE A 4 -3.09 -49.68 11.81
CA PHE A 4 -1.94 -48.94 12.33
C PHE A 4 -0.66 -49.78 12.24
N GLU A 5 -0.76 -51.09 12.47
CA GLU A 5 0.35 -52.04 12.34
C GLU A 5 0.82 -52.18 10.88
N ALA A 6 -0.12 -52.19 9.93
CA ALA A 6 0.19 -52.14 8.50
C ALA A 6 0.88 -50.82 8.08
N GLU A 7 0.57 -49.72 8.76
CA GLU A 7 1.27 -48.44 8.63
C GLU A 7 2.62 -48.41 9.37
N GLY A 8 3.00 -49.49 10.05
CA GLY A 8 4.29 -49.64 10.75
C GLY A 8 4.30 -49.16 12.20
N TYR A 9 3.15 -48.85 12.79
CA TYR A 9 3.05 -48.36 14.16
C TYR A 9 2.71 -49.47 15.16
N THR A 10 3.43 -49.52 16.27
CA THR A 10 3.07 -50.37 17.42
C THR A 10 2.18 -49.60 18.41
N GLU A 11 1.40 -50.32 19.21
CA GLU A 11 0.58 -49.70 20.26
C GLU A 11 1.42 -48.91 21.29
N SER A 12 2.60 -49.41 21.62
CA SER A 12 3.55 -48.72 22.50
C SER A 12 4.03 -47.39 21.91
N MET A 13 4.28 -47.32 20.60
CA MET A 13 4.66 -46.08 19.92
C MET A 13 3.50 -45.08 19.95
N LEU A 14 2.29 -45.52 19.63
CA LEU A 14 1.10 -44.65 19.57
C LEU A 14 0.73 -44.07 20.94
N ASN A 15 0.87 -44.86 22.01
CA ASN A 15 0.62 -44.40 23.39
C ASN A 15 1.60 -43.32 23.87
N LEU A 16 2.78 -43.22 23.25
CA LEU A 16 3.78 -42.20 23.60
C LEU A 16 3.57 -40.88 22.85
N ILE A 17 2.75 -40.88 21.80
CA ILE A 17 2.49 -39.68 21.00
C ILE A 17 1.67 -38.69 21.85
N LYS A 18 2.17 -37.46 21.92
CA LYS A 18 1.42 -36.33 22.47
C LYS A 18 0.98 -35.44 21.32
N ARG A 19 -0.21 -34.85 21.46
CA ARG A 19 -0.70 -33.84 20.52
C ARG A 19 0.21 -32.61 20.54
N PRO A 20 0.85 -32.25 19.42
CA PRO A 20 1.65 -31.03 19.33
C PRO A 20 0.79 -29.76 19.45
N ASP A 21 1.38 -28.68 19.98
CA ASP A 21 0.74 -27.36 20.01
C ASP A 21 1.00 -26.62 18.69
N ILE A 22 0.17 -26.90 17.69
CA ILE A 22 0.24 -26.28 16.36
C ILE A 22 0.11 -24.76 16.47
N LYS A 23 -0.72 -24.25 17.38
CA LYS A 23 -0.96 -22.81 17.52
C LYS A 23 0.28 -22.08 17.99
N ALA A 24 1.07 -22.68 18.90
CA ALA A 24 2.35 -22.13 19.31
C ALA A 24 3.35 -22.06 18.14
N ILE A 25 3.38 -23.07 17.27
CA ILE A 25 4.24 -23.08 16.06
C ILE A 25 3.78 -22.01 15.07
N GLU A 26 2.47 -21.85 14.86
CA GLU A 26 1.91 -20.81 14.00
C GLU A 26 2.22 -19.40 14.49
N ASN A 27 2.16 -19.16 15.80
CA ASN A 27 2.55 -17.88 16.38
C ASN A 27 4.03 -17.56 16.11
N LYS A 28 4.94 -18.53 16.31
CA LYS A 28 6.36 -18.36 15.99
C LYS A 28 6.59 -18.06 14.51
N LEU A 29 5.85 -18.76 13.64
CA LEU A 29 5.92 -18.53 12.19
C LEU A 29 5.45 -17.11 11.83
N PHE A 30 4.37 -16.65 12.44
CA PHE A 30 3.86 -15.30 12.25
C PHE A 30 4.86 -14.23 12.71
N GLU A 31 5.44 -14.39 13.91
CA GLU A 31 6.46 -13.47 14.44
C GLU A 31 7.69 -13.38 13.52
N ALA A 32 8.19 -14.51 13.03
CA ALA A 32 9.33 -14.54 12.11
C ALA A 32 8.99 -13.89 10.75
N LYS A 33 7.79 -14.11 10.22
CA LYS A 33 7.32 -13.46 8.99
C LYS A 33 7.14 -11.94 9.17
N LEU A 34 6.67 -11.50 10.33
CA LEU A 34 6.55 -10.08 10.67
C LEU A 34 7.93 -9.42 10.82
N GLU A 35 8.91 -10.13 11.39
CA GLU A 35 10.29 -9.66 11.47
C GLU A 35 10.88 -9.46 10.07
N LEU A 36 10.69 -10.43 9.18
CA LEU A 36 11.12 -10.33 7.77
C LEU A 36 10.51 -9.10 7.08
N ASP A 37 9.19 -8.92 7.22
CA ASP A 37 8.46 -7.79 6.62
C ASP A 37 8.96 -6.44 7.13
N ARG A 38 9.26 -6.33 8.43
CA ARG A 38 9.83 -5.11 9.02
C ARG A 38 11.22 -4.79 8.48
N LEU A 39 12.05 -5.80 8.24
CA LEU A 39 13.39 -5.61 7.67
C LEU A 39 13.31 -5.17 6.21
N THR A 40 12.45 -5.81 5.41
CA THR A 40 12.30 -5.48 3.99
C THR A 40 11.63 -4.13 3.80
N ASN A 41 10.44 -3.93 4.35
CA ASN A 41 9.66 -2.72 4.14
C ASN A 41 10.26 -1.54 4.90
N GLY A 42 10.83 -1.76 6.09
CA GLY A 42 11.48 -0.70 6.85
C GLY A 42 12.72 -0.12 6.18
N SER A 43 13.42 -0.88 5.33
CA SER A 43 14.52 -0.35 4.50
C SER A 43 13.99 0.45 3.30
N GLU A 44 12.92 -0.03 2.68
CA GLU A 44 12.30 0.63 1.54
C GLU A 44 11.60 1.95 1.91
N ASP A 45 10.89 1.98 3.03
CA ASP A 45 10.22 3.19 3.53
C ASP A 45 11.25 4.26 3.90
N ARG A 46 12.38 3.87 4.51
CA ARG A 46 13.49 4.79 4.80
C ARG A 46 14.09 5.37 3.52
N TYR A 47 14.33 4.52 2.53
CA TYR A 47 14.83 4.96 1.21
C TYR A 47 13.87 5.97 0.55
N LYS A 48 12.58 5.65 0.48
CA LYS A 48 11.56 6.55 -0.10
C LYS A 48 11.49 7.88 0.64
N LEU A 49 11.53 7.84 1.98
CA LEU A 49 11.48 9.04 2.81
C LEU A 49 12.71 9.94 2.61
N GLU A 50 13.88 9.36 2.38
CA GLU A 50 15.10 10.11 2.07
C GLU A 50 15.05 10.73 0.67
N GLU A 51 14.52 9.99 -0.32
CA GLU A 51 14.29 10.50 -1.68
C GLU A 51 13.27 11.67 -1.70
N GLU A 52 12.17 11.54 -0.96
CA GLU A 52 11.18 12.61 -0.81
C GLU A 52 11.77 13.84 -0.13
N LYS A 53 12.61 13.67 0.90
CA LYS A 53 13.30 14.79 1.56
C LYS A 53 14.15 15.57 0.58
N LEU A 54 15.03 14.91 -0.17
CA LEU A 54 15.88 15.56 -1.16
C LEU A 54 15.07 16.32 -2.22
N ASN A 55 13.99 15.70 -2.72
CA ASN A 55 13.08 16.35 -3.67
C ASN A 55 12.43 17.60 -3.05
N SER A 56 11.90 17.47 -1.83
CA SER A 56 11.22 18.57 -1.13
C SER A 56 12.16 19.75 -0.83
N GLU A 57 13.40 19.48 -0.42
CA GLU A 57 14.41 20.50 -0.15
C GLU A 57 14.77 21.27 -1.43
N ARG A 58 14.93 20.56 -2.54
CA ARG A 58 15.17 21.17 -3.85
C ARG A 58 14.00 22.02 -4.30
N THR A 59 12.77 21.52 -4.17
CA THR A 59 11.56 22.28 -4.51
C THR A 59 11.44 23.54 -3.66
N ALA A 60 11.69 23.45 -2.36
CA ALA A 60 11.67 24.61 -1.47
C ALA A 60 12.74 25.65 -1.84
N ALA A 61 13.96 25.21 -2.17
CA ALA A 61 15.03 26.09 -2.61
C ALA A 61 14.70 26.76 -3.95
N LEU A 62 14.16 26.02 -4.93
CA LEU A 62 13.71 26.56 -6.21
C LEU A 62 12.58 27.58 -6.03
N GLN A 63 11.63 27.31 -5.14
CA GLN A 63 10.53 28.22 -4.84
C GLN A 63 11.04 29.53 -4.23
N LYS A 64 11.97 29.45 -3.28
CA LYS A 64 12.60 30.64 -2.69
C LYS A 64 13.27 31.52 -3.75
N ILE A 65 13.99 30.93 -4.71
CA ILE A 65 14.61 31.68 -5.81
C ILE A 65 13.53 32.32 -6.71
N LYS A 66 12.43 31.62 -6.98
CA LYS A 66 11.29 32.17 -7.74
C LYS A 66 10.67 33.38 -7.04
N ASP A 67 10.42 33.28 -5.74
CA ASP A 67 9.83 34.36 -4.95
C ASP A 67 10.74 35.60 -4.95
N GLU A 68 12.05 35.41 -4.70
CA GLU A 68 13.04 36.49 -4.79
C GLU A 68 13.10 37.12 -6.20
N GLY A 69 12.94 36.31 -7.26
CA GLY A 69 12.86 36.78 -8.64
C GLY A 69 11.60 37.59 -8.94
N ILE A 70 10.45 37.23 -8.35
CA ILE A 70 9.20 37.99 -8.45
C ILE A 70 9.35 39.34 -7.76
N ASP A 71 9.92 39.37 -6.55
CA ASP A 71 10.16 40.61 -5.80
C ASP A 71 11.07 41.58 -6.57
N LEU A 72 12.11 41.05 -7.24
CA LEU A 72 12.99 41.87 -8.07
C LEU A 72 12.26 42.44 -9.30
N ARG A 73 11.40 41.66 -9.96
CA ARG A 73 10.59 42.15 -11.09
C ARG A 73 9.65 43.26 -10.65
N GLU A 74 9.05 43.14 -9.47
CA GLU A 74 8.15 44.15 -8.94
C GLU A 74 8.91 45.45 -8.60
N LYS A 75 10.11 45.35 -8.02
CA LYS A 75 10.99 46.53 -7.81
C LYS A 75 11.35 47.22 -9.11
N ILE A 76 11.69 46.46 -10.16
CA ILE A 76 11.98 47.01 -11.49
C ILE A 76 10.75 47.71 -12.08
N ARG A 77 9.56 47.11 -11.93
CA ARG A 77 8.31 47.71 -12.40
C ARG A 77 8.07 49.06 -11.73
N VAL A 78 8.17 49.12 -10.39
CA VAL A 78 7.95 50.35 -9.62
C VAL A 78 8.98 51.44 -9.96
N ASP A 79 10.26 51.08 -10.11
CA ASP A 79 11.33 52.02 -10.52
C ASP A 79 11.05 52.61 -11.91
N ASN A 80 10.73 51.76 -12.88
CA ASN A 80 10.40 52.20 -14.24
C ASN A 80 9.14 53.08 -14.27
N GLU A 81 8.11 52.76 -13.49
CA GLU A 81 6.91 53.59 -13.38
C GLU A 81 7.20 54.95 -12.75
N ALA A 82 8.08 55.02 -11.75
CA ALA A 82 8.50 56.28 -11.14
C ALA A 82 9.25 57.16 -12.15
N LYS A 83 10.23 56.59 -12.86
CA LYS A 83 11.01 57.28 -13.91
C LYS A 83 10.12 57.75 -15.06
N GLN A 84 9.15 56.93 -15.48
CA GLN A 84 8.19 57.31 -16.51
C GLN A 84 7.31 58.48 -16.08
N LYS A 85 6.78 58.46 -14.85
CA LYS A 85 5.99 59.57 -14.30
C LYS A 85 6.79 60.86 -14.24
N GLU A 86 8.04 60.80 -13.80
CA GLU A 86 8.92 61.96 -13.75
C GLU A 86 9.22 62.51 -15.15
N TYR A 87 9.47 61.62 -16.12
CA TYR A 87 9.63 61.99 -17.52
C TYR A 87 8.38 62.66 -18.09
N ASP A 88 7.20 62.10 -17.87
CA ASP A 88 5.93 62.63 -18.38
C ASP A 88 5.66 64.03 -17.80
N ALA A 89 5.96 64.25 -16.52
CA ALA A 89 5.87 65.57 -15.90
C ALA A 89 6.86 66.58 -16.51
N LYS A 90 8.13 66.18 -16.71
CA LYS A 90 9.13 67.01 -17.38
C LYS A 90 8.74 67.31 -18.83
N LYS A 91 8.15 66.35 -19.54
CA LYS A 91 7.68 66.49 -20.92
C LYS A 91 6.50 67.44 -21.02
N ALA A 92 5.52 67.35 -20.13
CA ALA A 92 4.40 68.28 -20.10
C ALA A 92 4.87 69.73 -19.88
N ASN A 93 5.84 69.93 -18.98
CA ASN A 93 6.45 71.25 -18.77
C ASN A 93 7.23 71.73 -20.00
N TYR A 94 8.04 70.85 -20.60
CA TYR A 94 8.76 71.13 -21.84
C TYR A 94 7.81 71.53 -22.99
N ASP A 95 6.74 70.78 -23.22
CA ASP A 95 5.76 71.06 -24.28
C ASP A 95 5.07 72.42 -24.06
N SER A 96 4.80 72.79 -22.79
CA SER A 96 4.25 74.11 -22.44
C SER A 96 5.25 75.22 -22.73
N LEU A 97 6.51 75.06 -22.30
CA LEU A 97 7.57 76.04 -22.53
C LEU A 97 7.89 76.19 -24.02
N LEU A 98 7.86 75.09 -24.78
CA LEU A 98 8.10 75.09 -26.21
C LEU A 98 7.02 75.88 -26.96
N LYS A 99 5.74 75.68 -26.63
CA LYS A 99 4.65 76.47 -27.21
C LYS A 99 4.78 77.96 -26.93
N GLN A 100 5.17 78.31 -25.70
CA GLN A 100 5.40 79.72 -25.35
C GLN A 100 6.59 80.28 -26.12
N TYR A 101 7.70 79.54 -26.20
CA TYR A 101 8.86 79.91 -27.00
C TYR A 101 8.50 80.11 -28.49
N GLU A 102 7.75 79.19 -29.09
CA GLU A 102 7.29 79.28 -30.49
C GLU A 102 6.38 80.51 -30.71
N SER A 103 5.47 80.78 -29.77
CA SER A 103 4.61 81.97 -29.81
C SER A 103 5.39 83.28 -29.68
N ASP A 104 6.37 83.35 -28.78
CA ASP A 104 7.23 84.51 -28.60
C ASP A 104 8.06 84.76 -29.87
N MET A 105 8.65 83.71 -30.44
CA MET A 105 9.40 83.78 -31.71
C MET A 105 8.53 84.22 -32.88
N GLN A 106 7.28 83.72 -32.97
CA GLN A 106 6.34 84.16 -33.99
C GLN A 106 6.00 85.65 -33.83
N THR A 107 5.76 86.11 -32.60
CA THR A 107 5.47 87.52 -32.31
C THR A 107 6.63 88.43 -32.72
N LEU A 108 7.88 88.05 -32.43
CA LEU A 108 9.07 88.81 -32.85
C LEU A 108 9.20 88.86 -34.38
N ASN A 109 8.91 87.75 -35.08
CA ASN A 109 8.91 87.71 -36.54
C ASN A 109 7.77 88.56 -37.15
N ASP A 110 6.60 88.57 -36.52
CA ASP A 110 5.46 89.40 -36.96
C ASP A 110 5.76 90.89 -36.78
N ILE A 111 6.44 91.28 -35.69
CA ILE A 111 6.92 92.67 -35.48
C ILE A 111 7.87 93.07 -36.62
N LEU A 112 8.82 92.21 -37.01
CA LEU A 112 9.72 92.48 -38.14
C LEU A 112 8.96 92.62 -39.47
N SER A 113 7.93 91.80 -39.69
CA SER A 113 7.07 91.87 -40.88
C SER A 113 6.28 93.20 -40.97
N LEU A 114 5.67 93.61 -39.86
CA LEU A 114 4.87 94.84 -39.76
C LEU A 114 5.72 96.13 -39.76
N ALA A 115 7.00 96.03 -39.39
CA ALA A 115 7.93 97.16 -39.39
C ALA A 115 8.20 97.76 -40.78
N SER A 116 7.80 97.07 -41.87
CA SER A 116 7.96 97.50 -43.26
C SER A 116 7.34 98.87 -43.61
N CYS A 117 6.43 99.39 -42.78
CA CYS A 117 5.83 100.73 -42.96
C CYS A 117 6.63 101.89 -42.31
N LEU A 118 7.76 101.60 -41.65
CA LEU A 118 8.60 102.60 -40.98
C LEU A 118 9.60 103.27 -41.95
N SER A 119 10.03 104.49 -41.61
CA SER A 119 11.13 105.16 -42.34
C SER A 119 12.43 104.34 -42.24
N PRO A 120 13.31 104.35 -43.27
CA PRO A 120 14.50 103.47 -43.33
C PRO A 120 15.38 103.48 -42.07
N GLU A 121 15.63 104.66 -41.50
CA GLU A 121 16.48 104.81 -40.30
C GLU A 121 15.85 104.21 -39.02
N ARG A 122 14.51 104.18 -38.95
CA ARG A 122 13.77 103.58 -37.82
C ARG A 122 13.64 102.06 -37.97
N LEU A 123 13.48 101.59 -39.21
CA LEU A 123 13.46 100.17 -39.55
C LEU A 123 14.78 99.48 -39.19
N GLU A 124 15.92 100.11 -39.49
CA GLU A 124 17.25 99.56 -39.19
C GLU A 124 17.47 99.39 -37.67
N LYS A 125 17.14 100.42 -36.87
CA LYS A 125 17.24 100.38 -35.41
C LYS A 125 16.33 99.32 -34.79
N LEU A 126 15.08 99.21 -35.26
CA LEU A 126 14.14 98.19 -34.77
C LEU A 126 14.59 96.77 -35.14
N THR A 127 15.10 96.58 -36.36
CA THR A 127 15.58 95.28 -36.83
C THR A 127 16.76 94.79 -35.98
N LEU A 128 17.68 95.68 -35.60
CA LEU A 128 18.80 95.34 -34.73
C LEU A 128 18.31 94.84 -33.36
N VAL A 129 17.43 95.60 -32.71
CA VAL A 129 16.88 95.26 -31.39
C VAL A 129 16.12 93.93 -31.41
N VAL A 130 15.27 93.70 -32.42
CA VAL A 130 14.51 92.44 -32.50
C VAL A 130 15.42 91.26 -32.80
N LYS A 131 16.48 91.43 -33.61
CA LYS A 131 17.47 90.37 -33.85
C LYS A 131 18.30 90.03 -32.60
N GLU A 132 18.65 91.03 -31.80
CA GLU A 132 19.29 90.80 -30.50
C GLU A 132 18.36 90.03 -29.55
N GLU A 133 17.08 90.40 -29.49
CA GLU A 133 16.09 89.69 -28.67
C GLU A 133 15.87 88.25 -29.17
N ILE A 134 15.81 88.01 -30.48
CA ILE A 134 15.76 86.66 -31.06
C ILE A 134 17.00 85.85 -30.64
N ALA A 135 18.20 86.42 -30.73
CA ALA A 135 19.43 85.74 -30.35
C ALA A 135 19.48 85.40 -28.85
N GLU A 136 18.95 86.26 -27.98
CA GLU A 136 18.81 85.95 -26.55
C GLU A 136 17.76 84.88 -26.30
N ARG A 137 16.63 84.91 -27.02
CA ARG A 137 15.60 83.88 -26.90
C ARG A 137 16.10 82.51 -27.34
N GLU A 138 16.85 82.42 -28.44
CA GLU A 138 17.46 81.17 -28.89
C GLU A 138 18.35 80.50 -27.84
N LYS A 139 19.05 81.27 -26.99
CA LYS A 139 19.83 80.73 -25.87
C LYS A 139 18.96 80.10 -24.78
N THR A 140 17.71 80.53 -24.67
CA THR A 140 16.72 80.03 -23.70
C THR A 140 15.80 78.95 -24.26
N LYS A 141 16.10 78.43 -25.46
CA LYS A 141 15.29 77.38 -26.08
C LYS A 141 15.14 76.18 -25.12
N PRO A 142 13.90 75.73 -24.86
CA PRO A 142 13.67 74.58 -24.00
C PRO A 142 14.43 73.33 -24.49
N ILE A 143 15.00 72.56 -23.57
CA ILE A 143 15.71 71.31 -23.87
C ILE A 143 14.75 70.14 -23.66
N ALA A 144 14.66 69.24 -24.65
CA ALA A 144 13.80 68.08 -24.58
C ALA A 144 14.24 67.15 -23.42
N PRO A 145 13.32 66.71 -22.55
CA PRO A 145 13.65 65.76 -21.51
C PRO A 145 14.02 64.40 -22.09
N VAL A 146 14.88 63.68 -21.38
CA VAL A 146 15.30 62.31 -21.72
C VAL A 146 14.78 61.37 -20.64
N LEU A 147 14.20 60.24 -21.05
CA LEU A 147 13.77 59.21 -20.12
C LEU A 147 15.01 58.48 -19.57
N GLU A 148 15.12 58.41 -18.25
CA GLU A 148 16.20 57.69 -17.60
C GLU A 148 16.11 56.18 -17.89
N ALA A 149 17.27 55.55 -18.07
CA ALA A 149 17.33 54.12 -18.29
C ALA A 149 16.90 53.33 -17.05
N ALA A 150 16.42 52.11 -17.27
CA ALA A 150 16.12 51.17 -16.19
C ALA A 150 17.37 50.90 -15.34
N ASP A 151 17.18 50.64 -14.04
CA ASP A 151 18.30 50.33 -13.14
C ASP A 151 19.02 49.05 -13.57
N GLY A 152 20.25 49.21 -14.07
CA GLY A 152 21.11 48.11 -14.51
C GLY A 152 21.44 47.14 -13.39
N SER A 153 21.57 47.61 -12.14
CA SER A 153 21.90 46.76 -11.00
C SER A 153 20.74 45.83 -10.62
N LEU A 154 19.49 46.31 -10.68
CA LEU A 154 18.32 45.47 -10.45
C LEU A 154 18.16 44.42 -11.54
N ASN A 155 18.40 44.79 -12.79
CA ASN A 155 18.37 43.85 -13.92
C ASN A 155 19.47 42.78 -13.81
N GLU A 156 20.69 43.15 -13.45
CA GLU A 156 21.79 42.19 -13.21
C GLU A 156 21.44 41.20 -12.09
N ARG A 157 20.87 41.69 -10.98
CA ARG A 157 20.41 40.82 -9.87
C ARG A 157 19.35 39.83 -10.32
N LEU A 158 18.39 40.26 -11.16
CA LEU A 158 17.37 39.38 -11.71
C LEU A 158 17.97 38.30 -12.62
N VAL A 159 18.91 38.68 -13.50
CA VAL A 159 19.63 37.74 -14.37
C VAL A 159 20.42 36.71 -13.54
N ASN A 160 21.10 37.16 -12.49
CA ASN A 160 21.82 36.27 -11.57
C ASN A 160 20.87 35.26 -10.92
N LYS A 161 19.71 35.70 -10.41
CA LYS A 161 18.70 34.81 -9.81
C LYS A 161 18.14 33.80 -10.79
N LEU A 162 17.88 34.21 -12.04
CA LEU A 162 17.46 33.28 -13.09
C LEU A 162 18.55 32.25 -13.42
N SER A 163 19.82 32.64 -13.35
CA SER A 163 20.94 31.72 -13.54
C SER A 163 21.08 30.73 -12.37
N GLU A 164 20.87 31.18 -11.12
CA GLU A 164 20.85 30.34 -9.92
C GLU A 164 19.73 29.30 -10.01
N TYR A 165 18.53 29.73 -10.41
CA TYR A 165 17.38 28.83 -10.62
C TYR A 165 17.72 27.73 -11.62
N LYS A 166 18.22 28.09 -12.81
CA LYS A 166 18.58 27.11 -13.85
C LYS A 166 19.65 26.14 -13.38
N LYS A 167 20.71 26.63 -12.73
CA LYS A 167 21.76 25.77 -12.18
C LYS A 167 21.19 24.75 -11.20
N LEU A 168 20.32 25.18 -10.29
CA LEU A 168 19.71 24.29 -9.30
C LEU A 168 18.70 23.29 -9.93
N GLU A 169 17.99 23.71 -10.98
CA GLU A 169 17.05 22.88 -11.76
C GLU A 169 17.76 21.86 -12.69
N GLU A 170 18.99 22.14 -13.08
CA GLU A 170 19.81 21.22 -13.88
C GLU A 170 20.70 20.33 -13.02
N THR A 171 21.00 20.72 -11.78
CA THR A 171 21.82 19.92 -10.86
C THR A 171 21.10 18.62 -10.50
N PRO A 172 21.67 17.44 -10.82
CA PRO A 172 21.06 16.17 -10.44
C PRO A 172 21.05 16.02 -8.92
N LEU A 173 19.99 15.42 -8.39
CA LEU A 173 19.92 15.07 -6.98
C LEU A 173 20.99 14.01 -6.65
N PRO A 174 21.53 14.02 -5.43
CA PRO A 174 22.49 13.00 -5.01
C PRO A 174 21.83 11.62 -5.04
N THR A 175 22.57 10.63 -5.52
CA THR A 175 22.10 9.25 -5.57
C THR A 175 22.05 8.68 -4.15
N ILE A 176 20.86 8.32 -3.69
CA ILE A 176 20.68 7.57 -2.45
C ILE A 176 20.89 6.09 -2.76
N THR A 177 21.66 5.38 -1.95
CA THR A 177 21.80 3.92 -2.03
C THR A 177 20.76 3.27 -1.14
N LYS A 178 19.97 2.33 -1.68
CA LYS A 178 19.08 1.49 -0.87
C LYS A 178 19.93 0.56 -0.01
N ASP A 179 19.80 0.66 1.30
CA ASP A 179 20.41 -0.31 2.21
C ASP A 179 19.81 -1.69 1.93
N THR A 180 20.64 -2.62 1.46
CA THR A 180 20.25 -4.02 1.34
C THR A 180 20.39 -4.67 2.71
N VAL A 181 19.27 -4.88 3.38
CA VAL A 181 19.24 -5.63 4.64
C VAL A 181 19.35 -7.12 4.30
N ASP A 182 20.32 -7.81 4.91
CA ASP A 182 20.46 -9.26 4.78
C ASP A 182 19.32 -9.95 5.56
N THR A 183 18.44 -10.64 4.84
CA THR A 183 17.28 -11.36 5.38
C THR A 183 17.51 -12.87 5.48
N SER A 184 18.67 -13.36 5.05
CA SER A 184 18.92 -14.80 4.87
C SER A 184 18.74 -15.63 6.15
N GLU A 185 19.15 -15.09 7.30
CA GLU A 185 18.96 -15.77 8.59
C GLU A 185 17.49 -15.92 8.99
N VAL A 186 16.68 -14.89 8.75
CA VAL A 186 15.25 -14.89 9.08
C VAL A 186 14.49 -15.82 8.14
N GLU A 187 14.82 -15.81 6.85
CA GLU A 187 14.28 -16.73 5.85
C GLU A 187 14.61 -18.19 6.17
N ALA A 188 15.85 -18.47 6.61
CA ALA A 188 16.25 -19.80 7.05
C ALA A 188 15.44 -20.26 8.28
N LYS A 189 15.22 -19.37 9.26
CA LYS A 189 14.38 -19.66 10.43
C LYS A 189 12.94 -19.98 10.04
N ILE A 190 12.33 -19.19 9.15
CA ILE A 190 10.97 -19.42 8.65
C ILE A 190 10.85 -20.82 8.05
N LYS A 191 11.81 -21.21 7.19
CA LYS A 191 11.81 -22.52 6.54
C LYS A 191 11.91 -23.69 7.54
N VAL A 192 12.71 -23.54 8.58
CA VAL A 192 12.80 -24.54 9.66
C VAL A 192 11.46 -24.67 10.40
N ILE A 193 10.81 -23.55 10.73
CA ILE A 193 9.52 -23.55 11.42
C ILE A 193 8.40 -24.13 10.53
N GLU A 194 8.42 -23.88 9.21
CA GLU A 194 7.47 -24.48 8.27
C GLU A 194 7.62 -26.01 8.21
N THR A 195 8.86 -26.50 8.20
CA THR A 195 9.13 -27.95 8.27
C THR A 195 8.68 -28.55 9.60
N GLU A 196 8.90 -27.84 10.72
CA GLU A 196 8.41 -28.24 12.05
C GLU A 196 6.87 -28.31 12.08
N LYS A 197 6.19 -27.34 11.44
CA LYS A 197 4.73 -27.30 11.34
C LYS A 197 4.20 -28.51 10.57
N GLU A 198 4.75 -28.83 9.41
CA GLU A 198 4.32 -29.99 8.62
C GLU A 198 4.47 -31.31 9.41
N GLY A 199 5.59 -31.49 10.10
CA GLY A 199 5.81 -32.65 10.97
C GLY A 199 4.84 -32.70 12.17
N ALA A 200 4.56 -31.54 12.78
CA ALA A 200 3.62 -31.42 13.88
C ALA A 200 2.17 -31.71 13.46
N GLU A 201 1.75 -31.26 12.27
CA GLU A 201 0.42 -31.55 11.71
C GLU A 201 0.24 -33.05 11.41
N ALA A 202 1.25 -33.69 10.82
CA ALA A 202 1.24 -35.14 10.61
C ALA A 202 1.12 -35.92 11.93
N THR A 203 1.87 -35.49 12.95
CA THR A 203 1.84 -36.09 14.28
C THR A 203 0.49 -35.87 14.97
N ALA A 204 -0.08 -34.67 14.87
CA ALA A 204 -1.40 -34.34 15.42
C ALA A 204 -2.52 -35.19 14.79
N ASN A 205 -2.47 -35.36 13.46
CA ASN A 205 -3.42 -36.21 12.75
C ASN A 205 -3.34 -37.67 13.22
N LEU A 206 -2.11 -38.22 13.31
CA LEU A 206 -1.91 -39.57 13.82
C LEU A 206 -2.43 -39.74 15.25
N TYR A 207 -2.15 -38.77 16.13
CA TYR A 207 -2.68 -38.75 17.49
C TYR A 207 -4.22 -38.74 17.50
N ASP A 208 -4.85 -37.82 16.77
CA ASP A 208 -6.30 -37.67 16.73
C ASP A 208 -6.97 -38.96 16.16
N ARG A 209 -6.39 -39.59 15.13
CA ARG A 209 -6.83 -40.89 14.60
C ARG A 209 -6.75 -42.00 15.65
N TYR A 210 -5.65 -42.08 16.40
CA TYR A 210 -5.47 -43.10 17.43
C TYR A 210 -6.46 -42.92 18.59
N GLN A 211 -6.69 -41.68 19.04
CA GLN A 211 -7.68 -41.37 20.08
C GLN A 211 -9.11 -41.75 19.65
N LEU A 212 -9.47 -41.54 18.38
CA LEU A 212 -10.75 -42.00 17.84
C LEU A 212 -10.84 -43.52 17.83
N TRP A 213 -9.77 -44.22 17.46
CA TRP A 213 -9.74 -45.68 17.49
C TRP A 213 -9.90 -46.24 18.92
N LEU A 214 -9.23 -45.66 19.92
CA LEU A 214 -9.39 -46.05 21.32
C LEU A 214 -10.85 -45.91 21.78
N LYS A 215 -11.48 -44.78 21.48
CA LYS A 215 -12.91 -44.55 21.77
C LYS A 215 -13.81 -45.56 21.06
N TRP A 216 -13.49 -45.89 19.82
CA TRP A 216 -14.25 -46.88 19.05
C TRP A 216 -14.14 -48.29 19.66
N ILE A 217 -12.95 -48.71 20.09
CA ILE A 217 -12.75 -50.01 20.75
C ILE A 217 -13.51 -50.07 22.07
N GLU A 218 -13.46 -49.01 22.87
CA GLU A 218 -14.21 -48.93 24.12
C GLU A 218 -15.72 -49.04 23.86
N ALA A 219 -16.24 -48.27 22.90
CA ALA A 219 -17.64 -48.32 22.50
C ALA A 219 -18.05 -49.69 21.95
N LYS A 220 -17.20 -50.33 21.14
CA LYS A 220 -17.44 -51.70 20.64
C LYS A 220 -17.49 -52.69 21.81
N GLY A 221 -16.59 -52.58 22.78
CA GLY A 221 -16.59 -53.42 23.97
C GLY A 221 -17.87 -53.27 24.82
N LEU A 222 -18.42 -52.06 24.92
CA LEU A 222 -19.72 -51.81 25.56
C LEU A 222 -20.86 -52.45 24.76
N TYR A 223 -20.88 -52.26 23.44
CA TYR A 223 -21.87 -52.86 22.55
C TYR A 223 -21.89 -54.39 22.68
N GLU A 224 -20.73 -55.05 22.60
CA GLU A 224 -20.63 -56.51 22.70
C GLU A 224 -21.14 -57.03 24.06
N LYS A 225 -20.88 -56.30 25.16
CA LYS A 225 -21.41 -56.67 26.49
C LYS A 225 -22.94 -56.60 26.55
N GLU A 226 -23.53 -55.57 25.95
CA GLU A 226 -24.99 -55.43 25.88
C GLU A 226 -25.61 -56.52 24.99
N VAL A 227 -24.98 -56.81 23.83
CA VAL A 227 -25.39 -57.92 22.95
C VAL A 227 -25.31 -59.26 23.67
N ASP A 228 -24.24 -59.53 24.41
CA ASP A 228 -24.11 -60.76 25.19
C ASP A 228 -25.15 -60.86 26.32
N THR A 229 -25.52 -59.73 26.92
CA THR A 229 -26.60 -59.67 27.91
C THR A 229 -27.94 -60.03 27.25
N LEU A 230 -28.23 -59.47 26.07
CA LEU A 230 -29.41 -59.83 25.27
C LEU A 230 -29.40 -61.31 24.90
N ARG A 231 -28.28 -61.86 24.41
CA ARG A 231 -28.11 -63.30 24.09
C ARG A 231 -28.49 -64.18 25.28
N LYS A 232 -28.02 -63.84 26.48
CA LYS A 232 -28.36 -64.58 27.72
C LYS A 232 -29.84 -64.46 28.10
N MET A 233 -30.44 -63.27 27.95
CA MET A 233 -31.87 -63.07 28.22
C MET A 233 -32.73 -63.94 27.30
N TYR A 234 -32.48 -63.91 25.99
CA TYR A 234 -33.23 -64.74 25.03
C TYR A 234 -33.05 -66.23 25.27
N ALA A 235 -31.83 -66.68 25.59
CA ALA A 235 -31.56 -68.09 25.89
C ALA A 235 -32.28 -68.58 27.17
N SER A 236 -32.61 -67.68 28.09
CA SER A 236 -33.33 -68.01 29.35
C SER A 236 -34.85 -68.15 29.19
N ILE A 237 -35.40 -67.78 28.03
CA ILE A 237 -36.83 -67.92 27.76
C ILE A 237 -37.15 -69.41 27.62
N ASP A 238 -38.01 -69.93 28.51
CA ASP A 238 -38.53 -71.28 28.39
C ASP A 238 -39.48 -71.36 27.18
N THR A 239 -39.06 -72.14 26.19
CA THR A 239 -39.83 -72.36 24.96
C THR A 239 -40.89 -73.45 25.11
N GLY A 240 -40.92 -74.15 26.24
CA GLY A 240 -41.80 -75.31 26.49
C GLY A 240 -41.32 -76.59 25.80
N VAL A 241 -40.24 -76.55 25.01
CA VAL A 241 -39.62 -77.72 24.36
C VAL A 241 -38.18 -77.86 24.87
N LYS A 242 -37.90 -78.98 25.53
CA LYS A 242 -36.57 -79.28 26.07
C LYS A 242 -35.54 -79.29 24.94
N GLY A 243 -34.50 -78.44 25.07
CA GLY A 243 -33.42 -78.32 24.08
C GLY A 243 -33.65 -77.25 23.00
N MET A 244 -34.79 -76.54 23.03
CA MET A 244 -35.11 -75.46 22.10
C MET A 244 -34.84 -74.10 22.74
N HIS A 245 -34.03 -73.29 22.08
CA HIS A 245 -33.55 -72.01 22.58
C HIS A 245 -33.81 -70.89 21.57
N ILE A 246 -34.15 -69.70 22.07
CA ILE A 246 -34.21 -68.47 21.27
C ILE A 246 -32.83 -67.82 21.31
N VAL A 247 -32.22 -67.65 20.14
CA VAL A 247 -30.83 -67.17 20.01
C VAL A 247 -30.79 -65.99 19.04
N PRO A 248 -30.36 -64.80 19.46
CA PRO A 248 -30.09 -63.70 18.55
C PRO A 248 -28.76 -63.93 17.82
N VAL A 249 -28.79 -63.85 16.49
CA VAL A 249 -27.67 -64.09 15.59
C VAL A 249 -27.42 -62.83 14.78
N GLU A 250 -26.17 -62.39 14.70
CA GLU A 250 -25.76 -61.29 13.82
C GLU A 250 -25.68 -61.80 12.37
N THR A 251 -26.35 -61.10 11.47
CA THR A 251 -26.29 -61.37 10.03
C THR A 251 -25.16 -60.58 9.37
N GLU A 252 -24.81 -60.96 8.14
CA GLU A 252 -23.83 -60.25 7.29
C GLU A 252 -24.18 -58.77 7.03
N SER A 253 -25.40 -58.35 7.37
CA SER A 253 -25.90 -56.98 7.23
C SER A 253 -25.81 -56.12 8.49
N ASP A 254 -25.07 -56.56 9.51
CA ASP A 254 -24.97 -55.93 10.84
C ASP A 254 -26.33 -55.80 11.55
N ARG A 255 -27.31 -56.63 11.18
CA ARG A 255 -28.61 -56.73 11.86
C ARG A 255 -28.63 -57.96 12.75
N VAL A 256 -29.08 -57.77 14.00
CA VAL A 256 -29.35 -58.87 14.92
C VAL A 256 -30.73 -59.44 14.59
N GLU A 257 -30.76 -60.68 14.13
CA GLU A 257 -31.99 -61.44 13.90
C GLU A 257 -32.21 -62.45 15.03
N VAL A 258 -33.46 -62.60 15.47
CA VAL A 258 -33.81 -63.54 16.54
C VAL A 258 -34.27 -64.86 15.92
N TRP A 259 -33.55 -65.93 16.21
CA TRP A 259 -33.79 -67.26 15.66
C TRP A 259 -34.17 -68.26 16.74
N VAL A 260 -34.84 -69.35 16.34
CA VAL A 260 -35.07 -70.51 17.19
C VAL A 260 -34.13 -71.62 16.74
N GLN A 261 -33.30 -72.08 17.68
CA GLN A 261 -32.36 -73.18 17.48
C GLN A 261 -32.67 -74.33 18.43
N TYR A 262 -32.29 -75.53 18.03
CA TYR A 262 -32.58 -76.75 18.77
C TYR A 262 -31.34 -77.63 18.84
N ASP A 263 -31.14 -78.31 19.97
CA ASP A 263 -29.96 -79.14 20.25
C ASP A 263 -30.19 -80.64 20.05
N GLY A 264 -31.40 -81.08 19.68
CA GLY A 264 -31.70 -82.51 19.51
C GLY A 264 -32.01 -83.28 20.80
N SER A 265 -32.20 -82.60 21.94
CA SER A 265 -32.37 -83.20 23.28
C SER A 265 -33.45 -84.28 23.41
N TYR A 266 -34.47 -84.27 22.56
CA TYR A 266 -35.53 -85.29 22.56
C TYR A 266 -35.03 -86.64 22.03
N ASP A 267 -34.26 -86.65 20.94
CA ASP A 267 -33.77 -87.86 20.27
C ASP A 267 -32.50 -87.53 19.45
N LYS A 268 -31.35 -87.63 20.10
CA LYS A 268 -30.06 -87.27 19.48
C LYS A 268 -29.69 -88.16 18.29
N GLU A 269 -30.15 -89.41 18.30
CA GLU A 269 -29.90 -90.38 17.22
C GLU A 269 -30.72 -90.00 15.99
N PHE A 270 -32.02 -89.69 16.15
CA PHE A 270 -32.88 -89.20 15.08
C PHE A 270 -32.36 -87.88 14.47
N PHE A 271 -31.90 -86.94 15.30
CA PHE A 271 -31.41 -85.64 14.83
C PHE A 271 -29.94 -85.65 14.37
N HIS A 272 -29.24 -86.80 14.45
CA HIS A 272 -27.80 -86.94 14.18
C HIS A 272 -26.98 -85.80 14.81
N ASN A 273 -27.22 -85.56 16.11
CA ASN A 273 -26.60 -84.48 16.87
C ASN A 273 -26.11 -84.98 18.24
N ASP A 274 -25.17 -85.92 18.21
CA ASP A 274 -24.65 -86.58 19.40
C ASP A 274 -24.03 -85.57 20.40
N ASN A 275 -23.41 -84.52 19.88
CA ASN A 275 -22.77 -83.45 20.65
C ASN A 275 -23.76 -82.42 21.25
N ALA A 276 -25.05 -82.50 20.93
CA ALA A 276 -26.06 -81.50 21.31
C ALA A 276 -25.67 -80.06 20.92
N GLU A 277 -25.15 -79.88 19.71
CA GLU A 277 -24.86 -78.54 19.18
C GLU A 277 -26.16 -77.81 18.83
N LEU A 278 -26.26 -76.52 19.17
CA LEU A 278 -27.41 -75.71 18.74
C LEU A 278 -27.38 -75.51 17.22
N ARG A 279 -28.41 -75.98 16.54
CA ARG A 279 -28.57 -75.86 15.09
C ARG A 279 -29.89 -75.18 14.75
N PHE A 280 -29.94 -74.51 13.61
CA PHE A 280 -31.20 -73.98 13.11
C PHE A 280 -32.15 -75.12 12.75
N MET A 281 -33.45 -74.97 13.04
CA MET A 281 -34.43 -76.02 12.78
C MET A 281 -34.45 -76.51 11.33
N PHE A 282 -34.23 -75.62 10.35
CA PHE A 282 -34.16 -75.98 8.95
C PHE A 282 -32.93 -76.85 8.60
N GLN A 283 -31.88 -76.86 9.42
CA GLN A 283 -30.73 -77.74 9.22
C GLN A 283 -31.06 -79.21 9.54
N TYR A 284 -32.11 -79.46 10.33
CA TYR A 284 -32.69 -80.80 10.52
C TYR A 284 -33.72 -81.13 9.43
N SER A 285 -34.03 -80.23 8.50
CA SER A 285 -35.05 -80.45 7.46
C SER A 285 -34.63 -81.49 6.41
N SER A 286 -33.39 -81.99 6.42
CA SER A 286 -32.99 -83.14 5.59
C SER A 286 -33.78 -84.42 5.89
N PHE A 287 -34.46 -84.49 7.05
CA PHE A 287 -35.36 -85.59 7.44
C PHE A 287 -36.83 -85.40 6.99
N GLN A 288 -37.19 -84.29 6.33
CA GLN A 288 -38.54 -84.03 5.80
C GLN A 288 -38.70 -84.43 4.31
N ARG A 289 -37.79 -85.23 3.74
CA ARG A 289 -37.94 -85.81 2.40
C ARG A 289 -38.32 -87.28 2.46
#